data_AF-A0A0G2B9B6-F1
#
_entry.id   AF-A0A0G2B9B6-F1
#
_cell.length_a   1.000
_cell.length_b   1.000
_cell.length_c   1.000
_cell.angle_alpha   90.00
_cell.angle_beta   90.00
_cell.angle_gamma   90.00
#
_symmetry.space_group_name_H-M   'P 1'
#
loop_
_entity.id
_entity.type
_entity.pdbx_description
1 polymer ?
#
loop_
_entity_poly.entity_id
_entity_poly.type
_entity_poly.pdbx_seq_one_letter_code
_entity_poly.pdbx_strand_id
1 'polypeptide(L)' 'MNIFKTASYSWWQIGLLKFALLSIGLAIGAYWPAVFLPYAVWLAALGALLGLYLAYAWIKQ' A
#
# COMPACT_ATOMS: atom_id res chain seq x y z
N MET A 1 -21.47 -7.17 -5.19
CA MET A 1 -20.29 -6.61 -4.52
C MET A 1 -20.76 -5.47 -3.64
N ASN A 2 -20.84 -5.68 -2.32
CA ASN A 2 -21.32 -4.63 -1.42
C ASN A 2 -20.10 -3.84 -0.91
N ILE A 3 -19.95 -2.61 -1.42
CA ILE A 3 -18.81 -1.72 -1.11
C ILE A 3 -18.86 -1.13 0.31
N PHE A 4 -20.00 -1.25 1.00
CA PHE A 4 -20.17 -0.78 2.38
C PHE A 4 -20.23 -1.93 3.39
N LYS A 5 -19.74 -3.12 3.03
CA LYS A 5 -19.67 -4.24 3.96
C LYS A 5 -18.60 -3.99 5.03
N THR A 6 -18.86 -4.43 6.25
CA THR A 6 -17.85 -4.46 7.31
C THR A 6 -16.78 -5.49 6.93
N ALA A 7 -15.58 -5.03 6.64
CA ALA A 7 -14.44 -5.87 6.33
C ALA A 7 -13.44 -5.83 7.49
N SER A 8 -13.01 -7.01 7.94
CA SER A 8 -12.01 -7.15 9.00
C SER A 8 -10.72 -7.69 8.39
N TYR A 9 -9.68 -6.87 8.33
CA TYR A 9 -8.37 -7.33 7.88
C TYR A 9 -7.70 -8.20 8.95
N SER A 10 -7.00 -9.26 8.50
CA SER A 10 -6.11 -10.02 9.37
C SER A 10 -4.89 -9.18 9.79
N TRP A 11 -4.20 -9.61 10.86
CA TRP A 11 -2.98 -8.96 11.32
C TRP A 11 -1.95 -8.76 10.19
N TRP A 12 -1.78 -9.75 9.33
CA TRP A 12 -0.87 -9.67 8.18
C TRP A 12 -1.35 -8.68 7.12
N GLN A 13 -2.65 -8.63 6.84
CA GLN A 13 -3.22 -7.66 5.90
C GLN A 13 -3.09 -6.21 6.42
N ILE A 14 -3.27 -5.99 7.73
CA ILE A 14 -3.01 -4.67 8.35
C ILE A 14 -1.53 -4.29 8.25
N GLY A 15 -0.62 -5.26 8.40
CA GLY A 15 0.82 -5.05 8.24
C GLY A 15 1.15 -4.62 6.82
N LEU A 16 0.63 -5.35 5.82
CA LEU A 16 0.81 -5.01 4.40
C LEU A 16 0.20 -3.65 4.05
N LEU A 17 -0.93 -3.26 4.65
CA LEU A 17 -1.53 -1.94 4.46
C LEU A 17 -0.60 -0.82 4.93
N LYS A 18 0.01 -0.97 6.10
CA LYS A 18 1.00 -0.01 6.62
C LYS A 18 2.21 0.09 5.71
N PHE A 19 2.73 -1.05 5.23
CA PHE A 19 3.87 -1.07 4.29
C PHE A 19 3.52 -0.43 2.94
N ALA A 20 2.32 -0.67 2.42
CA ALA A 20 1.84 -0.04 1.19
C ALA A 20 1.77 1.48 1.34
N LEU A 21 1.16 1.96 2.43
CA LEU A 21 1.06 3.39 2.75
C LEU A 21 2.42 4.03 2.94
N LEU A 22 3.34 3.37 3.64
CA LEU A 22 4.70 3.86 3.84
C LEU A 22 5.46 3.97 2.52
N SER A 23 5.34 2.97 1.65
CA SER A 23 6.02 2.96 0.35
C SER A 23 5.52 4.08 -0.56
N ILE A 24 4.19 4.27 -0.64
CA ILE A 24 3.59 5.38 -1.42
C ILE A 24 3.92 6.73 -0.79
N GLY A 25 3.87 6.84 0.54
CA GLY A 25 4.22 8.05 1.27
C GLY A 25 5.66 8.49 1.04
N LEU A 26 6.61 7.55 1.02
CA LEU A 26 8.00 7.82 0.67
C LEU A 26 8.16 8.18 -0.82
N ALA A 27 7.43 7.52 -1.72
CA ALA A 27 7.51 7.81 -3.15
C ALA A 27 7.00 9.22 -3.51
N ILE A 28 5.96 9.71 -2.84
CA ILE A 28 5.30 10.99 -3.17
C ILE A 28 5.75 12.13 -2.25
N GLY A 29 5.95 11.86 -0.96
CA GLY A 29 6.06 12.89 0.09
C GLY A 29 7.42 12.99 0.76
N ALA A 30 8.45 12.30 0.26
CA ALA A 30 9.78 12.36 0.88
C ALA A 30 10.38 13.77 0.72
N TYR A 31 10.56 14.48 1.84
CA TYR A 31 11.33 15.72 1.93
C TYR A 31 12.84 15.51 1.68
N TRP A 32 13.27 14.25 1.52
CA TRP A 32 14.66 13.80 1.36
C TRP A 32 14.87 13.21 -0.04
N PRO A 33 14.71 14.01 -1.12
CA PRO A 33 14.73 13.51 -2.49
C PRO A 33 16.05 12.81 -2.83
N ALA A 34 17.20 13.29 -2.33
CA ALA A 34 18.51 12.69 -2.58
C ALA A 34 18.61 11.20 -2.18
N VAL A 35 17.84 10.77 -1.18
CA VAL A 35 17.86 9.39 -0.68
C VAL A 35 16.84 8.53 -1.43
N PHE A 36 15.65 9.07 -1.73
CA PHE A 36 14.51 8.28 -2.19
C PHE A 36 14.23 8.37 -3.70
N LEU A 37 14.72 9.38 -4.42
CA LEU A 37 14.54 9.51 -5.88
C LEU A 37 14.99 8.26 -6.66
N PRO A 38 16.16 7.66 -6.37
CA PRO A 38 16.61 6.46 -7.09
C PRO A 38 15.67 5.26 -6.92
N TYR A 39 14.92 5.23 -5.82
CA TYR A 39 14.02 4.13 -5.47
C TYR A 39 12.55 4.48 -5.66
N ALA A 40 12.22 5.69 -6.09
CA ALA A 40 10.84 6.19 -6.15
C ALA A 40 9.94 5.27 -7.00
N VAL A 41 10.45 4.80 -8.14
CA VAL A 41 9.72 3.87 -9.02
C VAL A 41 9.47 2.52 -8.32
N TRP A 42 10.46 1.99 -7.62
CA TRP A 42 10.34 0.73 -6.88
C TRP A 42 9.40 0.84 -5.69
N LEU A 43 9.47 1.94 -4.94
CA LEU A 43 8.58 2.25 -3.82
C LEU A 43 7.13 2.42 -4.29
N ALA A 44 6.92 3.11 -5.41
CA ALA A 44 5.61 3.25 -6.03
C ALA A 44 5.06 1.90 -6.52
N ALA A 45 5.89 1.08 -7.18
CA ALA A 45 5.50 -0.24 -7.64
C ALA A 45 5.15 -1.19 -6.48
N LEU A 46 5.96 -1.21 -5.41
CA LEU A 46 5.68 -1.98 -4.19
C LEU A 46 4.38 -1.53 -3.54
N GLY A 47 4.20 -0.22 -3.38
CA GLY A 47 2.97 0.37 -2.85
C GLY A 47 1.74 -0.03 -3.66
N ALA A 48 1.83 0.05 -4.99
CA ALA A 48 0.75 -0.32 -5.90
C ALA A 48 0.43 -1.82 -5.84
N LEU A 49 1.45 -2.70 -5.86
CA LEU A 49 1.25 -4.15 -5.80
C LEU A 49 0.59 -4.59 -4.49
N LEU A 50 1.07 -4.06 -3.36
CA LEU A 50 0.48 -4.33 -2.04
C LEU A 50 -0.94 -3.78 -1.95
N GLY A 51 -1.18 -2.58 -2.49
CA GLY A 51 -2.52 -1.98 -2.57
C GLY A 51 -3.50 -2.83 -3.39
N LEU A 52 -3.06 -3.33 -4.56
CA LEU A 52 -3.87 -4.22 -5.40
C LEU A 52 -4.20 -5.54 -4.69
N TYR A 53 -3.23 -6.14 -4.01
CA TYR A 53 -3.47 -7.34 -3.21
C TYR A 53 -4.52 -7.10 -2.11
N LEU A 54 -4.43 -5.99 -1.39
CA LEU A 54 -5.38 -5.64 -0.33
C LEU A 54 -6.77 -5.33 -0.90
N ALA A 55 -6.85 -4.65 -2.03
CA ALA A 55 -8.10 -4.41 -2.74
C ALA A 55 -8.76 -5.74 -3.17
N TYR A 56 -7.97 -6.67 -3.70
CA TYR A 56 -8.44 -8.01 -4.04
C TYR A 56 -8.93 -8.78 -2.80
N ALA A 57 -8.15 -8.76 -1.72
CA ALA A 57 -8.52 -9.38 -0.45
C ALA A 57 -9.83 -8.81 0.10
N TRP A 58 -10.01 -7.49 0.02
CA TRP A 58 -11.25 -6.81 0.42
C TRP A 58 -12.44 -7.18 -0.45
N ILE A 59 -12.27 -7.26 -1.78
CA ILE A 59 -13.35 -7.70 -2.69
C ILE A 59 -13.80 -9.13 -2.36
N LYS A 60 -12.86 -10.01 -2.01
CA LYS A 60 -13.12 -11.42 -1.70
C LYS A 60 -13.81 -11.67 -0.35
N GLN A 61 -13.68 -10.76 0.62
CA GLN A 61 -14.41 -10.82 1.90
C GLN A 61 -15.93 -10.66 1.72
#